data_AF-A0A8T0DD93-F1
#
_entry.id   AF-A0A8T0DD93-F1
#
_cell.length_a   1.000
_cell.length_b   1.000
_cell.length_c   1.000
_cell.angle_alpha   90.00
_cell.angle_beta   90.00
_cell.angle_gamma   90.00
#
_symmetry.space_group_name_H-M   'P 1'
#
loop_
_entity.id
_entity.type
_entity.pdbx_description
1 polymer ?
#
loop_
_entity_poly.entity_id
_entity_poly.type
_entity_poly.pdbx_seq_one_letter_code
_entity_poly.pdbx_strand_id
1 'polypeptide(L)'
;MEQAVLSAINVLLPQPHLTTTNPSKDLATCVEQYVNKIGDVALFHSLEGREVHEAFCACCVDYLRRCSEISPEVGVSCDSVFSVAHEEKLRKCMQFLVCLGFYPLLDEGVGLPLELRLESVTYYKYPKNPRDPDRQTKLLEIAKCLLQLRESKLDQLNRLLSPNLFLGDLIAALVQVAYGPSGVTHKSGSQLLPKQSHISDDARRLLWKLMCDLPGHVAMKELFILQGGTTGAIKVKGSVQLPVAPNWLRKTCGRLLSRLMARPKALGLSENGKRIPGNGVKNLLLASVLISPGVVSYSDSSGCINSLDPRTQPALAQAIAQILATIPSVCLNKPSSSDTESPILKYHSSIAEQLIRCARIRIMVDPFMSKQDSPPQ
;
A
#
# COMPACT_ATOMS: atom_id res chain seq x y z
N MET A 1 -11.93 -27.82 13.02
CA MET A 1 -10.73 -27.42 12.24
C MET A 1 -10.41 -25.95 12.49
N GLU A 2 -11.39 -25.04 12.38
CA GLU A 2 -11.21 -23.60 12.56
C GLU A 2 -10.64 -23.20 13.93
N GLN A 3 -11.14 -23.78 15.03
CA GLN A 3 -10.65 -23.45 16.37
C GLN A 3 -9.19 -23.90 16.62
N ALA A 4 -8.75 -24.98 15.97
CA ALA A 4 -7.36 -25.41 16.00
C ALA A 4 -6.46 -24.39 15.29
N VAL A 5 -6.88 -23.92 14.10
CA VAL A 5 -6.22 -22.83 13.37
C VAL A 5 -6.16 -21.58 14.22
N LEU A 6 -7.29 -21.09 14.76
CA LEU A 6 -7.33 -19.89 15.60
C LEU A 6 -6.36 -19.98 16.79
N SER A 7 -6.30 -21.12 17.46
CA SER A 7 -5.42 -21.33 18.61
C SER A 7 -3.92 -21.47 18.24
N ALA A 8 -3.59 -21.69 16.98
CA ALA A 8 -2.20 -21.89 16.53
C ALA A 8 -1.36 -20.62 16.62
N ILE A 9 -1.99 -19.44 16.58
CA ILE A 9 -1.29 -18.16 16.74
C ILE A 9 -0.61 -18.00 18.11
N ASN A 10 -1.11 -18.73 19.12
CA ASN A 10 -0.57 -18.66 20.48
C ASN A 10 0.83 -19.27 20.60
N VAL A 11 1.17 -20.22 19.72
CA VAL A 11 2.49 -20.86 19.70
C VAL A 11 3.38 -20.27 18.62
N LEU A 12 2.79 -19.67 17.57
CA LEU A 12 3.52 -19.04 16.48
C LEU A 12 4.19 -17.73 16.90
N LEU A 13 3.65 -16.99 17.86
CA LEU A 13 4.20 -15.68 18.25
C LEU A 13 5.15 -15.79 19.46
N PRO A 14 6.31 -15.11 19.42
CA PRO A 14 7.19 -15.00 20.57
C PRO A 14 6.48 -14.41 21.79
N GLN A 15 6.70 -15.00 22.96
CA GLN A 15 6.07 -14.55 24.20
C GLN A 15 6.83 -13.35 24.81
N PRO A 16 6.13 -12.28 25.26
CA PRO A 16 6.78 -11.04 25.71
C PRO A 16 7.76 -11.23 26.87
N HIS A 17 7.44 -12.15 27.78
CA HIS A 17 8.13 -12.40 29.04
C HIS A 17 9.24 -13.46 28.95
N LEU A 18 9.41 -14.08 27.78
CA LEU A 18 10.41 -15.12 27.52
C LEU A 18 11.48 -14.65 26.54
N THR A 19 11.47 -13.37 26.14
CA THR A 19 12.44 -12.80 25.19
C THR A 19 13.84 -13.04 25.70
N THR A 20 14.51 -14.01 25.09
CA THR A 20 15.87 -14.38 25.46
C THR A 20 16.84 -13.36 24.85
N THR A 21 18.10 -13.39 25.27
CA THR A 21 19.16 -12.62 24.61
C THR A 21 19.41 -13.04 23.16
N ASN A 22 18.76 -14.10 22.65
CA ASN A 22 18.93 -14.63 21.30
C ASN A 22 17.58 -14.75 20.55
N PRO A 23 17.19 -13.74 19.74
CA PRO A 23 15.91 -13.72 19.03
C PRO A 23 15.76 -14.86 18.01
N SER A 24 16.84 -15.36 17.44
CA SER A 24 16.78 -16.48 16.49
C SER A 24 16.38 -17.79 17.17
N LYS A 25 16.78 -18.01 18.43
CA LYS A 25 16.36 -19.19 19.20
C LYS A 25 14.87 -19.14 19.51
N ASP A 26 14.34 -17.96 19.83
CA ASP A 26 12.92 -17.77 20.12
C ASP A 26 12.07 -18.04 18.88
N LEU A 27 12.46 -17.53 17.70
CA LEU A 27 11.77 -17.82 16.44
C LEU A 27 11.83 -19.31 16.08
N ALA A 28 12.99 -19.97 16.25
CA ALA A 28 13.11 -21.40 15.98
C ALA A 28 12.15 -22.23 16.85
N THR A 29 12.03 -21.86 18.13
CA THR A 29 11.09 -22.50 19.06
C THR A 29 9.64 -22.30 18.61
N CYS A 30 9.27 -21.09 18.16
CA CYS A 30 7.94 -20.83 17.61
C CYS A 30 7.64 -21.64 16.34
N VAL A 31 8.63 -21.77 15.43
CA VAL A 31 8.50 -22.59 14.22
C VAL A 31 8.22 -24.05 14.57
N GLU A 32 9.03 -24.63 15.46
CA GLU A 32 8.86 -26.02 15.89
C GLU A 32 7.49 -26.26 16.53
N GLN A 33 7.08 -25.39 17.46
CA GLN A 33 5.79 -25.51 18.13
C GLN A 33 4.62 -25.35 17.16
N TYR A 34 4.72 -24.43 16.19
CA TYR A 34 3.68 -24.23 15.18
C TYR A 34 3.53 -25.43 14.26
N VAL A 35 4.66 -25.94 13.72
CA VAL A 35 4.65 -27.10 12.81
C VAL A 35 4.11 -28.34 13.51
N ASN A 36 4.53 -28.59 14.75
CA ASN A 36 4.01 -29.70 15.57
C ASN A 36 2.50 -29.55 15.84
N LYS A 37 2.02 -28.32 16.05
CA LYS A 37 0.60 -28.06 16.33
C LYS A 37 -0.29 -28.22 15.10
N ILE A 38 0.20 -27.84 13.93
CA ILE A 38 -0.54 -27.96 12.67
C ILE A 38 -0.46 -29.37 12.10
N GLY A 39 0.69 -30.05 12.25
CA GLY A 39 0.88 -31.43 11.79
C GLY A 39 0.91 -31.59 10.26
N ASP A 40 1.23 -30.52 9.52
CA ASP A 40 1.27 -30.52 8.06
C ASP A 40 2.67 -30.91 7.54
N VAL A 41 2.74 -32.08 6.93
CA VAL A 41 3.97 -32.66 6.35
C VAL A 41 4.51 -31.82 5.20
N ALA A 42 3.62 -31.22 4.39
CA ALA A 42 4.04 -30.39 3.26
C ALA A 42 4.69 -29.09 3.75
N LEU A 43 4.13 -28.49 4.81
CA LEU A 43 4.75 -27.35 5.48
C LEU A 43 6.13 -27.74 6.00
N PHE A 44 6.26 -28.84 6.74
CA PHE A 44 7.55 -29.29 7.28
C PHE A 44 8.64 -29.40 6.21
N HIS A 45 8.36 -30.09 5.09
CA HIS A 45 9.31 -30.21 3.98
C HIS A 45 9.64 -28.87 3.31
N SER A 46 8.67 -27.95 3.25
CA SER A 46 8.91 -26.63 2.66
C SER A 46 9.87 -25.75 3.47
N LEU A 47 10.05 -26.04 4.76
CA LEU A 47 10.91 -25.30 5.69
C LEU A 47 12.35 -25.82 5.71
N GLU A 48 12.60 -27.02 5.18
CA GLU A 48 13.91 -27.65 5.21
C GLU A 48 14.96 -26.81 4.47
N GLY A 49 16.10 -26.57 5.13
CA GLY A 49 17.21 -25.78 4.58
C GLY A 49 17.02 -24.26 4.58
N ARG A 50 15.90 -23.74 5.10
CA ARG A 50 15.67 -22.29 5.24
C ARG A 50 16.37 -21.72 6.46
N GLU A 51 16.74 -20.45 6.40
CA GLU A 51 17.14 -19.73 7.62
C GLU A 51 15.94 -19.60 8.57
N VAL A 52 16.20 -19.53 9.88
CA VAL A 52 15.15 -19.55 10.91
C VAL A 52 14.09 -18.46 10.71
N HIS A 53 14.50 -17.25 10.33
CA HIS A 53 13.59 -16.14 10.10
C HIS A 53 12.72 -16.34 8.86
N GLU A 54 13.26 -16.97 7.81
CA GLU A 54 12.50 -17.33 6.60
C GLU A 54 11.50 -18.46 6.88
N ALA A 55 11.92 -19.45 7.67
CA ALA A 55 11.03 -20.52 8.13
C ALA A 55 9.89 -19.96 8.98
N PHE A 56 10.18 -19.02 9.88
CA PHE A 56 9.18 -18.30 10.66
C PHE A 56 8.19 -17.53 9.77
N CYS A 57 8.69 -16.78 8.78
CA CYS A 57 7.83 -16.10 7.81
C CYS A 57 6.93 -17.07 7.03
N ALA A 58 7.45 -18.23 6.63
CA ALA A 58 6.65 -19.25 5.95
C ALA A 58 5.52 -19.79 6.85
N CYS A 59 5.79 -20.02 8.14
CA CYS A 59 4.74 -20.38 9.12
C CYS A 59 3.69 -19.26 9.30
N CYS A 60 4.10 -17.99 9.32
CA CYS A 60 3.16 -16.85 9.33
C CYS A 60 2.27 -16.81 8.08
N VAL A 61 2.86 -17.03 6.90
CA VAL A 61 2.12 -17.09 5.63
C VAL A 61 1.12 -18.24 5.63
N ASP A 62 1.53 -19.43 6.07
CA ASP A 62 0.65 -20.59 6.19
C ASP A 62 -0.54 -20.32 7.13
N TYR A 63 -0.24 -19.81 8.33
CA TYR A 63 -1.25 -19.44 9.30
C TYR A 63 -2.27 -18.44 8.74
N LEU A 64 -1.80 -17.36 8.12
CA LEU A 64 -2.67 -16.32 7.57
C LEU A 64 -3.51 -16.83 6.39
N ARG A 65 -2.96 -17.71 5.56
CA ARG A 65 -3.71 -18.35 4.46
C ARG A 65 -4.84 -19.22 5.02
N ARG A 66 -4.55 -20.05 6.03
CA ARG A 66 -5.58 -20.84 6.74
C ARG A 66 -6.64 -19.95 7.38
N CYS A 67 -6.27 -18.79 7.92
CA CYS A 67 -7.25 -17.82 8.43
C CYS A 67 -8.14 -17.24 7.32
N SER A 68 -7.59 -17.01 6.12
CA SER A 68 -8.35 -16.47 4.99
C SER A 68 -9.40 -17.43 4.43
N GLU A 69 -9.20 -18.74 4.67
CA GLU A 69 -10.10 -19.82 4.25
C GLU A 69 -11.26 -20.05 5.22
N ILE A 70 -11.24 -19.46 6.41
CA ILE A 70 -12.33 -19.53 7.38
C ILE A 70 -13.57 -18.86 6.76
N SER A 71 -14.66 -19.60 6.65
CA SER A 71 -15.91 -19.07 6.12
C SER A 71 -16.74 -18.51 7.27
N PRO A 72 -17.31 -17.29 7.15
CA PRO A 72 -18.35 -16.88 8.09
C PRO A 72 -19.54 -17.85 7.93
N GLU A 73 -20.01 -18.44 9.03
CA GLU A 73 -21.21 -19.28 9.00
C GLU A 73 -22.40 -18.43 8.50
N VAL A 74 -23.11 -18.98 7.52
CA VAL A 74 -24.26 -18.32 6.89
C VAL A 74 -25.40 -18.26 7.90
N GLY A 75 -25.65 -17.09 8.50
CA GLY A 75 -26.89 -16.86 9.27
C GLY A 75 -26.77 -16.12 10.59
N VAL A 76 -25.57 -15.83 11.11
CA VAL A 76 -25.42 -15.06 12.36
C VAL A 76 -24.91 -13.65 12.04
N SER A 77 -25.85 -12.74 11.91
CA SER A 77 -25.60 -11.31 11.99
C SER A 77 -25.06 -11.00 13.39
N CYS A 78 -23.76 -10.72 13.50
CA CYS A 78 -23.10 -9.99 14.61
C CYS A 78 -22.16 -10.75 15.57
N ASP A 79 -21.47 -11.82 15.16
CA ASP A 79 -20.30 -12.30 15.93
C ASP A 79 -19.00 -12.20 15.12
N SER A 80 -18.08 -11.41 15.67
CA SER A 80 -16.68 -11.35 15.24
C SER A 80 -16.03 -12.72 15.38
N VAL A 81 -15.61 -13.35 14.27
CA VAL A 81 -14.91 -14.65 14.27
C VAL A 81 -13.66 -14.62 15.15
N PHE A 82 -12.94 -13.49 15.12
CA PHE A 82 -11.78 -13.27 15.98
C PHE A 82 -12.18 -12.46 17.20
N SER A 83 -11.80 -12.89 18.41
CA SER A 83 -11.90 -11.99 19.57
C SER A 83 -10.89 -10.85 19.46
N VAL A 84 -11.09 -9.76 20.21
CA VAL A 84 -10.16 -8.62 20.25
C VAL A 84 -8.71 -9.06 20.56
N ALA A 85 -8.54 -10.05 21.45
CA ALA A 85 -7.23 -10.61 21.76
C ALA A 85 -6.60 -11.38 20.58
N HIS A 86 -7.41 -12.03 19.73
CA HIS A 86 -6.93 -12.67 18.51
C HIS A 86 -6.60 -11.65 17.42
N GLU A 87 -7.40 -10.60 17.26
CA GLU A 87 -7.09 -9.50 16.34
C GLU A 87 -5.74 -8.85 16.65
N GLU A 88 -5.42 -8.66 17.93
CA GLU A 88 -4.13 -8.10 18.34
C GLU A 88 -2.97 -9.05 18.03
N LYS A 89 -3.17 -10.36 18.23
CA LYS A 89 -2.18 -11.36 17.82
C LYS A 89 -2.02 -11.41 16.30
N LEU A 90 -3.10 -11.30 15.52
CA LEU A 90 -3.04 -11.22 14.06
C LEU A 90 -2.24 -10.00 13.59
N ARG A 91 -2.44 -8.85 14.23
CA ARG A 91 -1.66 -7.63 13.97
C ARG A 91 -0.18 -7.86 14.26
N LYS A 92 0.17 -8.51 15.36
CA LYS A 92 1.56 -8.87 15.68
C LYS A 92 2.14 -9.86 14.67
N CYS A 93 1.38 -10.88 14.26
CA CYS A 93 1.80 -11.82 13.22
C CYS A 93 2.13 -11.10 11.90
N MET A 94 1.25 -10.18 11.47
CA MET A 94 1.49 -9.32 10.30
C MET A 94 2.72 -8.43 10.48
N GLN A 95 2.92 -7.87 11.67
CA GLN A 95 4.09 -7.06 12.00
C GLN A 95 5.38 -7.87 11.83
N PHE A 96 5.46 -9.08 12.41
CA PHE A 96 6.61 -9.97 12.20
C PHE A 96 6.80 -10.31 10.72
N LEU A 97 5.74 -10.71 10.02
CA LEU A 97 5.80 -11.09 8.62
C LEU A 97 6.32 -9.94 7.74
N VAL A 98 5.86 -8.71 7.98
CA VAL A 98 6.35 -7.53 7.27
C VAL A 98 7.82 -7.28 7.62
N CYS A 99 8.18 -7.27 8.90
CA CYS A 99 9.53 -6.89 9.35
C CYS A 99 10.61 -7.92 9.02
N LEU A 100 10.27 -9.21 9.01
CA LEU A 100 11.18 -10.31 8.73
C LEU A 100 11.08 -10.80 7.28
N GLY A 101 9.94 -10.59 6.62
CA GLY A 101 9.65 -11.14 5.29
C GLY A 101 9.64 -10.11 4.16
N PHE A 102 9.22 -8.86 4.39
CA PHE A 102 9.33 -7.80 3.39
C PHE A 102 10.63 -7.02 3.53
N TYR A 103 10.86 -6.41 4.69
CA TYR A 103 11.94 -5.44 4.85
C TYR A 103 13.36 -5.95 4.54
N PRO A 104 13.72 -7.20 4.86
CA PRO A 104 15.02 -7.76 4.47
C PRO A 104 15.17 -7.95 2.96
N LEU A 105 14.04 -8.12 2.26
CA LEU A 105 13.97 -8.32 0.81
C LEU A 105 13.75 -7.01 0.03
N LEU A 106 13.36 -5.92 0.70
CA LEU A 106 13.20 -4.60 0.10
C LEU A 106 14.56 -3.89 -0.09
N ASP A 107 14.72 -3.29 -1.27
CA ASP A 107 15.85 -2.42 -1.58
C ASP A 107 15.84 -1.19 -0.65
N GLU A 108 17.00 -0.59 -0.46
CA GLU A 108 17.14 0.60 0.38
C GLU A 108 16.27 1.76 -0.12
N GLY A 109 15.57 2.41 0.81
CA GLY A 109 14.64 3.52 0.51
C GLY A 109 13.31 3.10 -0.12
N VAL A 110 13.03 1.79 -0.27
CA VAL A 110 11.71 1.29 -0.66
C VAL A 110 10.86 1.03 0.58
N GLY A 111 9.70 1.67 0.66
CA GLY A 111 8.82 1.62 1.85
C GLY A 111 9.22 2.59 2.95
N LEU A 112 8.46 2.59 4.05
CA LEU A 112 8.74 3.43 5.22
C LEU A 112 9.82 2.79 6.10
N PRO A 113 10.82 3.51 6.64
CA PRO A 113 11.78 2.95 7.59
C PRO A 113 11.11 2.26 8.78
N LEU A 114 11.67 1.12 9.22
CA LEU A 114 11.14 0.38 10.38
C LEU A 114 11.15 1.23 11.65
N GLU A 115 12.12 2.14 11.79
CA GLU A 115 12.25 3.09 12.88
C GLU A 115 11.06 4.05 13.01
N LEU A 116 10.30 4.25 11.93
CA LEU A 116 9.07 5.05 11.96
C LEU A 116 7.84 4.21 12.31
N ARG A 117 8.00 2.88 12.47
CA ARG A 117 6.89 1.93 12.63
C ARG A 117 6.95 1.10 13.91
N LEU A 118 8.14 0.84 14.43
CA LEU A 118 8.35 -0.01 15.61
C LEU A 118 9.22 0.72 16.62
N GLU A 119 8.86 0.62 17.89
CA GLU A 119 9.71 1.08 18.99
C GLU A 119 10.91 0.14 19.22
N SER A 120 10.77 -1.15 18.89
CA SER A 120 11.73 -2.21 19.17
C SER A 120 12.44 -2.75 17.92
N VAL A 121 12.73 -1.89 16.93
CA VAL A 121 13.33 -2.29 15.63
C VAL A 121 14.55 -3.20 15.76
N THR A 122 15.37 -3.01 16.80
CA THR A 122 16.59 -3.80 17.03
C THR A 122 16.34 -5.30 17.08
N TYR A 123 15.17 -5.75 17.54
CA TYR A 123 14.79 -7.15 17.59
C TYR A 123 14.42 -7.75 16.22
N TYR A 124 14.20 -6.90 15.21
CA TYR A 124 13.69 -7.26 13.90
C TYR A 124 14.70 -6.99 12.77
N LYS A 125 15.93 -6.55 13.09
CA LYS A 125 16.99 -6.33 12.10
C LYS A 125 17.66 -7.64 11.72
N TYR A 126 17.19 -8.23 10.63
CA TYR A 126 17.86 -9.36 9.98
C TYR A 126 18.74 -8.90 8.81
N PRO A 127 19.84 -9.60 8.50
CA PRO A 127 20.75 -9.23 7.43
C PRO A 127 20.00 -9.16 6.09
N LYS A 128 20.15 -8.04 5.37
CA LYS A 128 19.68 -7.95 4.00
C LYS A 128 20.57 -8.82 3.11
N ASN A 129 19.98 -9.73 2.36
CA ASN A 129 20.67 -10.42 1.27
C ASN A 129 20.20 -9.85 -0.08
N PRO A 130 20.82 -8.77 -0.58
CA PRO A 130 20.41 -8.15 -1.85
C PRO A 130 20.66 -9.07 -3.06
N ARG A 131 21.42 -10.16 -2.88
CA ARG A 131 21.76 -11.14 -3.92
C ARG A 131 20.96 -12.43 -3.83
N ASP A 132 19.94 -12.49 -2.97
CA ASP A 132 19.05 -13.65 -2.93
C ASP A 132 18.37 -13.84 -4.30
N PRO A 133 18.62 -14.96 -5.01
CA PRO A 133 18.06 -15.20 -6.33
C PRO A 133 16.53 -15.33 -6.30
N ASP A 134 15.95 -15.72 -5.17
CA ASP A 134 14.51 -15.92 -5.00
C ASP A 134 13.80 -14.73 -4.34
N ARG A 135 14.51 -13.61 -4.14
CA ARG A 135 14.00 -12.40 -3.48
C ARG A 135 12.66 -11.92 -4.04
N GLN A 136 12.52 -11.86 -5.37
CA GLN A 136 11.28 -11.43 -6.01
C GLN A 136 10.15 -12.47 -5.84
N THR A 137 10.48 -13.76 -5.88
CA THR A 137 9.53 -14.85 -5.66
C THR A 137 8.98 -14.81 -4.23
N LYS A 138 9.87 -14.70 -3.24
CA LYS A 138 9.52 -14.60 -1.81
C LYS A 138 8.66 -13.36 -1.52
N LEU A 139 9.03 -12.19 -2.05
CA LEU A 139 8.22 -10.97 -1.93
C LEU A 139 6.82 -11.15 -2.53
N LEU A 140 6.72 -11.74 -3.73
CA LEU A 140 5.44 -11.94 -4.40
C LEU A 140 4.56 -12.95 -3.67
N GLU A 141 5.14 -14.01 -3.11
CA GLU A 141 4.41 -15.01 -2.32
C GLU A 141 3.76 -14.38 -1.09
N ILE A 142 4.54 -13.62 -0.30
CA ILE A 142 4.02 -12.90 0.86
C ILE A 142 2.96 -11.89 0.41
N ALA A 143 3.22 -11.11 -0.65
CA ALA A 143 2.25 -10.14 -1.17
C ALA A 143 0.92 -10.79 -1.60
N LYS A 144 0.95 -11.98 -2.20
CA LYS A 144 -0.25 -12.74 -2.57
C LYS A 144 -1.06 -13.18 -1.35
N CYS A 145 -0.39 -13.65 -0.29
CA CYS A 145 -1.06 -13.96 0.98
C CYS A 145 -1.79 -12.72 1.55
N LEU A 146 -1.12 -11.56 1.57
CA LEU A 146 -1.72 -10.32 2.05
C LEU A 146 -2.90 -9.84 1.18
N LEU A 147 -2.82 -10.05 -0.14
CA LEU A 147 -3.93 -9.78 -1.04
C LEU A 147 -5.14 -10.70 -0.76
N GLN A 148 -4.91 -11.99 -0.47
CA GLN A 148 -5.97 -12.92 -0.07
C GLN A 148 -6.68 -12.45 1.21
N LEU A 149 -5.93 -11.97 2.21
CA LEU A 149 -6.52 -11.41 3.43
C LEU A 149 -7.41 -10.19 3.13
N ARG A 150 -6.97 -9.32 2.22
CA ARG A 150 -7.76 -8.15 1.78
C ARG A 150 -9.02 -8.54 1.02
N GLU A 151 -8.97 -9.63 0.27
CA GLU A 151 -10.11 -10.17 -0.48
C GLU A 151 -11.03 -11.06 0.38
N SER A 152 -10.66 -11.32 1.64
CA SER A 152 -11.47 -12.12 2.56
C SER A 152 -12.82 -11.46 2.85
N LYS A 153 -13.84 -12.31 3.03
CA LYS A 153 -15.18 -11.92 3.48
C LYS A 153 -15.21 -11.52 4.95
N LEU A 154 -14.16 -11.85 5.71
CA LEU A 154 -14.03 -11.47 7.11
C LEU A 154 -13.43 -10.06 7.20
N ASP A 155 -14.25 -9.08 7.55
CA ASP A 155 -13.80 -7.69 7.67
C ASP A 155 -12.62 -7.52 8.63
N GLN A 156 -12.53 -8.35 9.67
CA GLN A 156 -11.41 -8.37 10.62
C GLN A 156 -10.05 -8.62 9.93
N LEU A 157 -10.02 -9.51 8.94
CA LEU A 157 -8.82 -9.80 8.16
C LEU A 157 -8.53 -8.71 7.12
N ASN A 158 -9.57 -8.25 6.42
CA ASN A 158 -9.45 -7.16 5.46
C ASN A 158 -8.88 -5.88 6.12
N ARG A 159 -9.36 -5.57 7.33
CA ARG A 159 -8.91 -4.40 8.11
C ARG A 159 -7.42 -4.41 8.40
N LEU A 160 -6.72 -5.54 8.42
CA LEU A 160 -5.26 -5.59 8.57
C LEU A 160 -4.54 -4.83 7.44
N LEU A 161 -5.14 -4.77 6.24
CA LEU A 161 -4.63 -4.07 5.06
C LEU A 161 -5.27 -2.67 4.90
N SER A 162 -5.66 -2.05 6.02
CA SER A 162 -6.11 -0.66 6.04
C SER A 162 -4.94 0.31 5.76
N PRO A 163 -5.22 1.54 5.29
CA PRO A 163 -4.19 2.53 4.92
C PRO A 163 -3.22 2.91 6.05
N ASN A 164 -3.63 2.76 7.30
CA ASN A 164 -2.81 3.13 8.47
C ASN A 164 -2.06 1.91 9.06
N LEU A 165 -2.15 0.75 8.42
CA LEU A 165 -1.56 -0.50 8.88
C LEU A 165 -0.56 -1.05 7.85
N PHE A 166 -0.87 -2.16 7.19
CA PHE A 166 0.09 -2.88 6.35
C PHE A 166 -0.10 -2.67 4.84
N LEU A 167 -1.04 -1.79 4.45
CA LEU A 167 -1.30 -1.49 3.03
C LEU A 167 -0.08 -0.89 2.32
N GLY A 168 0.58 0.07 2.95
CA GLY A 168 1.78 0.71 2.39
C GLY A 168 2.91 -0.28 2.14
N ASP A 169 3.10 -1.26 3.02
CA ASP A 169 4.14 -2.29 2.87
C ASP A 169 3.83 -3.23 1.72
N LEU A 170 2.57 -3.65 1.59
CA LEU A 170 2.10 -4.46 0.46
C LEU A 170 2.33 -3.75 -0.87
N ILE A 171 1.99 -2.45 -0.95
CA ILE A 171 2.20 -1.65 -2.16
C ILE A 171 3.70 -1.51 -2.45
N ALA A 172 4.54 -1.26 -1.45
CA ALA A 172 5.98 -1.16 -1.61
C ALA A 172 6.58 -2.46 -2.18
N ALA A 173 6.22 -3.61 -1.61
CA ALA A 173 6.64 -4.93 -2.08
C ALA A 173 6.20 -5.18 -3.54
N LEU A 174 4.92 -4.96 -3.86
CA LEU A 174 4.39 -5.14 -5.21
C LEU A 174 5.05 -4.22 -6.23
N VAL A 175 5.29 -2.95 -5.88
CA VAL A 175 5.97 -1.98 -6.76
C VAL A 175 7.41 -2.41 -7.03
N GLN A 176 8.13 -2.89 -6.01
CA GLN A 176 9.49 -3.40 -6.20
C GLN A 176 9.53 -4.65 -7.07
N VAL A 177 8.64 -5.62 -6.87
CA VAL A 177 8.60 -6.83 -7.72
C VAL A 177 8.22 -6.48 -9.16
N ALA A 178 7.29 -5.53 -9.34
CA ALA A 178 6.78 -5.11 -10.64
C ALA A 178 7.77 -4.26 -11.46
N TYR A 179 8.54 -3.38 -10.80
CA TYR A 179 9.31 -2.33 -11.47
C TYR A 179 10.70 -2.07 -10.89
N GLY A 180 11.06 -2.74 -9.80
CA GLY A 180 12.35 -2.56 -9.14
C GLY A 180 13.51 -3.00 -10.04
N PRO A 181 14.71 -2.43 -9.82
CA PRO A 181 15.90 -2.86 -10.54
C PRO A 181 16.14 -4.34 -10.25
N SER A 182 16.15 -5.16 -11.28
CA SER A 182 16.63 -6.53 -11.14
C SER A 182 18.13 -6.43 -10.87
N GLY A 183 18.60 -6.85 -9.69
CA GLY A 183 20.00 -6.75 -9.24
C GLY A 183 21.02 -7.49 -10.13
N VAL A 184 20.59 -8.03 -11.27
CA VAL A 184 21.44 -8.52 -12.34
C VAL A 184 21.87 -7.32 -13.16
N THR A 185 23.08 -6.84 -12.91
CA THR A 185 23.78 -5.89 -13.77
C THR A 185 23.75 -6.42 -15.21
N HIS A 186 22.88 -5.84 -16.03
CA HIS A 186 22.79 -6.14 -17.45
C HIS A 186 24.09 -5.72 -18.13
N LYS A 187 24.99 -6.69 -18.36
CA LYS A 187 25.86 -6.61 -19.53
C LYS A 187 24.93 -6.76 -20.74
N SER A 188 24.91 -5.72 -21.58
CA SER A 188 24.09 -5.61 -22.78
C SER A 188 24.02 -6.94 -23.54
N GLY A 189 22.83 -7.54 -23.63
CA GLY A 189 22.56 -8.68 -24.53
C GLY A 189 21.91 -9.92 -23.91
N SER A 190 21.91 -10.11 -22.59
CA SER A 190 21.23 -11.29 -22.00
C SER A 190 19.75 -11.03 -21.78
N GLN A 191 18.90 -11.82 -22.44
CA GLN A 191 17.46 -11.91 -22.16
C GLN A 191 17.22 -12.09 -20.65
N LEU A 192 16.28 -11.34 -20.09
CA LEU A 192 15.73 -11.62 -18.77
C LEU A 192 15.26 -13.07 -18.74
N LEU A 193 15.64 -13.84 -17.72
CA LEU A 193 15.17 -15.21 -17.58
C LEU A 193 13.64 -15.21 -17.62
N PRO A 194 12.99 -16.09 -18.43
CA PRO A 194 11.53 -16.09 -18.60
C PRO A 194 10.73 -16.10 -17.29
N LYS A 195 11.28 -16.76 -16.26
CA LYS A 195 10.72 -16.84 -14.92
C LYS A 195 10.61 -15.47 -14.23
N GLN A 196 11.62 -14.61 -14.39
CA GLN A 196 11.65 -13.27 -13.78
C GLN A 196 10.68 -12.31 -14.49
N SER A 197 10.54 -12.43 -15.81
CA SER A 197 9.54 -11.66 -16.57
C SER A 197 8.12 -11.96 -16.09
N HIS A 198 7.78 -13.24 -15.92
CA HIS A 198 6.44 -13.65 -15.49
C HIS A 198 6.10 -13.13 -14.08
N ILE A 199 7.07 -13.18 -13.14
CA ILE A 199 6.90 -12.68 -11.77
C ILE A 199 6.60 -11.17 -11.77
N SER A 200 7.39 -10.39 -12.53
CA SER A 200 7.15 -8.95 -12.63
C SER A 200 5.82 -8.62 -13.30
N ASP A 201 5.42 -9.36 -14.34
CA ASP A 201 4.12 -9.14 -15.01
C ASP A 201 2.93 -9.47 -14.12
N ASP A 202 3.03 -10.55 -13.33
CA ASP A 202 2.01 -10.90 -12.35
C ASP A 202 1.91 -9.83 -11.25
N ALA A 203 3.04 -9.36 -10.72
CA ALA A 203 3.07 -8.27 -9.75
C ALA A 203 2.49 -6.96 -10.31
N ARG A 204 2.75 -6.62 -11.58
CA ARG A 204 2.15 -5.45 -12.26
C ARG A 204 0.63 -5.57 -12.32
N ARG A 205 0.12 -6.76 -12.65
CA ARG A 205 -1.32 -7.03 -12.73
C ARG A 205 -1.97 -6.91 -11.34
N LEU A 206 -1.40 -7.56 -10.34
CA LEU A 206 -1.89 -7.53 -8.96
C LEU A 206 -1.84 -6.12 -8.36
N LEU A 207 -0.74 -5.40 -8.56
CA LEU A 207 -0.62 -4.00 -8.13
C LEU A 207 -1.68 -3.13 -8.79
N TRP A 208 -1.87 -3.24 -10.11
CA TRP A 208 -2.85 -2.42 -10.80
C TRP A 208 -4.28 -2.75 -10.38
N LYS A 209 -4.60 -4.04 -10.15
CA LYS A 209 -5.88 -4.46 -9.57
C LYS A 209 -6.08 -3.83 -8.19
N LEU A 210 -5.11 -3.95 -7.29
CA LEU A 210 -5.15 -3.34 -5.96
C LEU A 210 -5.38 -1.83 -6.03
N MET A 211 -4.65 -1.11 -6.90
CA MET A 211 -4.82 0.34 -7.10
C MET A 211 -6.22 0.68 -7.63
N CYS A 212 -6.83 -0.21 -8.41
CA CYS A 212 -8.17 -0.01 -8.94
C CYS A 212 -9.28 -0.26 -7.93
N ASP A 213 -9.05 -1.19 -6.99
CA ASP A 213 -9.99 -1.64 -5.97
C ASP A 213 -9.98 -0.75 -4.71
N LEU A 214 -8.92 0.05 -4.53
CA LEU A 214 -8.85 1.04 -3.46
C LEU A 214 -9.65 2.30 -3.82
N PRO A 215 -10.19 3.03 -2.81
CA PRO A 215 -10.65 4.40 -3.04
C PRO A 215 -9.53 5.22 -3.67
N GLY A 216 -9.83 5.93 -4.78
CA GLY A 216 -8.77 6.55 -5.58
C GLY A 216 -7.87 7.52 -4.81
N HIS A 217 -8.42 8.25 -3.83
CA HIS A 217 -7.63 9.12 -2.96
C HIS A 217 -6.71 8.33 -2.02
N VAL A 218 -7.13 7.16 -1.52
CA VAL A 218 -6.28 6.26 -0.73
C VAL A 218 -5.13 5.73 -1.58
N ALA A 219 -5.41 5.21 -2.78
CA ALA A 219 -4.38 4.71 -3.69
C ALA A 219 -3.33 5.79 -4.01
N MET A 220 -3.79 7.01 -4.32
CA MET A 220 -2.90 8.15 -4.56
C MET A 220 -2.13 8.55 -3.30
N LYS A 221 -2.75 8.51 -2.12
CA LYS A 221 -2.11 8.81 -0.84
C LYS A 221 -0.94 7.87 -0.57
N GLU A 222 -1.15 6.57 -0.70
CA GLU A 222 -0.10 5.56 -0.49
C GLU A 222 1.04 5.71 -1.51
N LEU A 223 0.74 6.04 -2.77
CA LEU A 223 1.77 6.30 -3.78
C LEU A 223 2.60 7.54 -3.48
N PHE A 224 1.99 8.61 -2.94
CA PHE A 224 2.73 9.78 -2.48
C PHE A 224 3.63 9.47 -1.28
N ILE A 225 3.14 8.73 -0.29
CA ILE A 225 3.95 8.28 0.85
C ILE A 225 5.16 7.48 0.35
N LEU A 226 4.93 6.58 -0.61
CA LEU A 226 5.98 5.74 -1.20
C LEU A 226 6.99 6.51 -2.07
N GLN A 227 6.64 7.69 -2.59
CA GLN A 227 7.58 8.60 -3.26
C GLN A 227 8.55 9.27 -2.28
N GLY A 228 8.28 9.19 -0.97
CA GLY A 228 9.10 9.77 0.07
C GLY A 228 9.03 11.30 0.11
N GLY A 229 9.92 11.90 0.92
CA GLY A 229 10.00 13.35 1.08
C GLY A 229 10.68 14.05 -0.11
N THR A 230 10.40 15.36 -0.27
CA THR A 230 11.13 16.21 -1.22
C THR A 230 12.42 16.74 -0.60
N THR A 231 13.50 16.77 -1.39
CA THR A 231 14.76 17.42 -1.01
C THR A 231 14.53 18.93 -0.89
N GLY A 232 14.72 19.51 0.30
CA GLY A 232 14.58 20.95 0.53
C GLY A 232 13.23 21.40 1.08
N ALA A 233 12.34 20.49 1.49
CA ALA A 233 11.15 20.86 2.24
C ALA A 233 11.54 21.56 3.56
N ILE A 234 10.94 22.72 3.83
CA ILE A 234 11.06 23.44 5.09
C ILE A 234 10.63 22.48 6.21
N LYS A 235 11.51 22.23 7.19
CA LYS A 235 11.17 21.43 8.37
C LYS A 235 10.05 22.14 9.13
N VAL A 236 8.81 21.66 8.98
CA VAL A 236 7.69 22.10 9.80
C VAL A 236 7.85 21.46 11.17
N LYS A 237 7.83 22.26 12.23
CA LYS A 237 7.94 21.77 13.61
C LYS A 237 6.79 20.78 13.88
N GLY A 238 7.14 19.55 14.27
CA GLY A 238 6.17 18.46 14.46
C GLY A 238 5.89 17.58 13.24
N SER A 239 6.52 17.84 12.08
CA SER A 239 6.40 16.96 10.90
C SER A 239 7.48 15.88 10.88
N VAL A 240 7.09 14.65 10.52
CA VAL A 240 8.02 13.55 10.25
C VAL A 240 8.55 13.71 8.84
N GLN A 241 9.86 13.95 8.69
CA GLN A 241 10.48 14.03 7.38
C GLN A 241 10.70 12.61 6.83
N LEU A 242 9.96 12.26 5.78
CA LEU A 242 10.17 11.00 5.09
C LEU A 242 11.52 11.02 4.34
N PRO A 243 12.26 9.90 4.33
CA PRO A 243 13.45 9.79 3.51
C PRO A 243 13.08 9.92 2.02
N VAL A 244 14.04 10.35 1.21
CA VAL A 244 13.85 10.47 -0.23
C VAL A 244 13.87 9.08 -0.85
N ALA A 245 12.82 8.70 -1.56
CA ALA A 245 12.77 7.40 -2.23
C ALA A 245 13.71 7.35 -3.46
N PRO A 246 14.18 6.15 -3.86
CA PRO A 246 14.98 5.95 -5.06
C PRO A 246 14.35 6.56 -6.31
N ASN A 247 15.17 7.05 -7.25
CA ASN A 247 14.68 7.73 -8.45
C ASN A 247 13.75 6.85 -9.30
N TRP A 248 14.07 5.57 -9.44
CA TRP A 248 13.22 4.62 -10.16
C TRP A 248 11.83 4.49 -9.51
N LEU A 249 11.77 4.46 -8.18
CA LEU A 249 10.53 4.34 -7.41
C LEU A 249 9.69 5.61 -7.57
N ARG A 250 10.31 6.78 -7.42
CA ARG A 250 9.63 8.07 -7.61
C ARG A 250 9.00 8.21 -9.00
N LYS A 251 9.74 7.84 -10.05
CA LYS A 251 9.27 7.83 -11.45
C LYS A 251 8.11 6.85 -11.64
N THR A 252 8.22 5.64 -11.09
CA THR A 252 7.17 4.62 -11.19
C THR A 252 5.88 5.06 -10.50
N CYS A 253 5.94 5.54 -9.26
CA CYS A 253 4.79 6.09 -8.56
C CYS A 253 4.16 7.27 -9.32
N GLY A 254 4.97 8.16 -9.92
CA GLY A 254 4.48 9.28 -10.74
C GLY A 254 3.69 8.80 -11.98
N ARG A 255 4.16 7.73 -12.64
CA ARG A 255 3.44 7.11 -13.76
C ARG A 255 2.13 6.46 -13.30
N LEU A 256 2.12 5.78 -12.15
CA LEU A 256 0.92 5.17 -11.58
C LEU A 256 -0.12 6.22 -11.18
N LEU A 257 0.31 7.30 -10.51
CA LEU A 257 -0.54 8.45 -10.18
C LEU A 257 -1.17 9.06 -11.43
N SER A 258 -0.35 9.30 -12.46
CA SER A 258 -0.82 9.81 -13.75
C SER A 258 -1.88 8.90 -14.39
N ARG A 259 -1.67 7.58 -14.34
CA ARG A 259 -2.60 6.58 -14.86
C ARG A 259 -3.90 6.53 -14.05
N LEU A 260 -3.84 6.70 -12.73
CA LEU A 260 -5.00 6.81 -11.86
C LEU A 260 -5.79 8.10 -12.10
N MET A 261 -5.11 9.22 -12.38
CA MET A 261 -5.75 10.50 -12.71
C MET A 261 -6.49 10.45 -14.05
N ALA A 262 -5.88 9.82 -15.05
CA ALA A 262 -6.46 9.65 -16.38
C ALA A 262 -7.54 8.56 -16.44
N ARG A 263 -7.77 7.82 -15.35
CA ARG A 263 -8.69 6.69 -15.33
C ARG A 263 -10.13 7.18 -15.56
N PRO A 264 -10.83 6.70 -16.60
CA PRO A 264 -12.24 6.97 -16.76
C PRO A 264 -13.05 6.26 -15.67
N LYS A 265 -14.19 6.82 -15.27
CA LYS A 265 -15.07 6.15 -14.30
C LYS A 265 -15.60 4.86 -14.95
N ALA A 266 -15.35 3.70 -14.33
CA ALA A 266 -15.70 2.39 -14.90
C ALA A 266 -17.22 2.11 -14.98
N LEU A 267 -18.06 3.01 -14.47
CA LEU A 267 -19.51 2.87 -14.46
C LEU A 267 -20.14 4.20 -14.89
N GLY A 268 -20.67 4.20 -16.12
CA GLY A 268 -21.47 5.28 -16.67
C GLY A 268 -21.09 5.60 -18.10
N LEU A 269 -21.58 4.78 -19.04
CA LEU A 269 -22.17 5.38 -20.22
C LEU A 269 -23.33 6.22 -19.69
N SER A 270 -23.22 7.55 -19.78
CA SER A 270 -24.42 8.38 -19.70
C SER A 270 -25.35 7.96 -20.83
N GLU A 271 -26.67 8.03 -20.63
CA GLU A 271 -27.72 7.69 -21.61
C GLU A 271 -27.51 8.34 -23.00
N ASN A 272 -26.61 9.33 -23.14
CA ASN A 272 -26.26 10.01 -24.37
C ASN A 272 -24.87 9.66 -24.95
N GLY A 273 -24.25 8.54 -24.58
CA GLY A 273 -22.96 8.09 -25.15
C GLY A 273 -21.73 8.95 -24.78
N LYS A 274 -21.89 9.95 -23.90
CA LYS A 274 -20.81 10.83 -23.45
C LYS A 274 -20.05 10.17 -22.29
N ARG A 275 -18.72 10.01 -22.41
CA ARG A 275 -17.86 9.47 -21.34
C ARG A 275 -17.97 10.38 -20.10
N ILE A 276 -18.31 9.81 -18.95
CA ILE A 276 -18.26 10.56 -17.70
C ILE A 276 -16.79 10.80 -17.33
N PRO A 277 -16.34 12.06 -17.17
CA PRO A 277 -14.98 12.35 -16.74
C PRO A 277 -14.70 11.71 -15.38
N GLY A 278 -13.49 11.15 -15.23
CA GLY A 278 -13.04 10.50 -14.00
C GLY A 278 -13.00 11.46 -12.80
N ASN A 279 -12.84 10.92 -11.60
CA ASN A 279 -12.64 11.71 -10.37
C ASN A 279 -11.14 11.85 -10.01
N GLY A 280 -10.25 11.68 -10.98
CA GLY A 280 -8.81 11.63 -10.80
C GLY A 280 -8.25 12.86 -10.10
N VAL A 281 -8.57 14.05 -10.62
CA VAL A 281 -8.12 15.33 -10.03
C VAL A 281 -8.68 15.51 -8.62
N LYS A 282 -9.97 15.21 -8.40
CA LYS A 282 -10.58 15.27 -7.06
C LYS A 282 -9.86 14.35 -6.06
N ASN A 283 -9.57 13.12 -6.47
CA ASN A 283 -8.88 12.15 -5.65
C ASN A 283 -7.44 12.59 -5.33
N LEU A 284 -6.75 13.21 -6.30
CA LEU A 284 -5.42 13.77 -6.11
C LEU A 284 -5.44 14.88 -5.06
N LEU A 285 -6.38 15.81 -5.16
CA LEU A 285 -6.55 16.89 -4.18
C LEU A 285 -6.84 16.35 -2.77
N LEU A 286 -7.73 15.36 -2.66
CA LEU A 286 -8.03 14.71 -1.37
C LEU A 286 -6.78 14.01 -0.80
N ALA A 287 -6.04 13.27 -1.62
CA ALA A 287 -4.80 12.60 -1.21
C ALA A 287 -3.75 13.61 -0.71
N SER A 288 -3.59 14.73 -1.41
CA SER A 288 -2.68 15.80 -1.04
C SER A 288 -3.02 16.43 0.31
N VAL A 289 -4.31 16.66 0.60
CA VAL A 289 -4.75 17.18 1.91
C VAL A 289 -4.47 16.17 3.03
N LEU A 290 -4.71 14.88 2.79
CA LEU A 290 -4.50 13.83 3.79
C LEU A 290 -3.03 13.62 4.20
N ILE A 291 -2.07 14.06 3.38
CA ILE A 291 -0.62 13.91 3.65
C ILE A 291 -0.02 15.18 4.25
N SER A 292 -0.72 16.30 4.14
CA SER A 292 -0.17 17.58 4.56
C SER A 292 -0.01 17.66 6.09
N PRO A 293 1.11 18.23 6.60
CA PRO A 293 1.32 18.37 8.04
C PRO A 293 0.17 19.16 8.69
N GLY A 294 -0.46 18.59 9.71
CA GLY A 294 -1.62 19.16 10.42
C GLY A 294 -2.93 18.38 10.29
N VAL A 295 -2.98 17.31 9.49
CA VAL A 295 -4.23 16.54 9.24
C VAL A 295 -4.25 15.14 9.88
N VAL A 296 -3.17 14.69 10.55
CA VAL A 296 -3.12 13.34 11.12
C VAL A 296 -2.99 13.39 12.65
N SER A 297 -4.12 13.26 13.36
CA SER A 297 -4.14 12.80 14.76
C SER A 297 -4.13 11.27 14.78
N TYR A 298 -3.11 10.70 15.41
CA TYR A 298 -3.07 9.31 15.85
C TYR A 298 -3.65 9.21 17.27
N SER A 299 -4.93 9.52 17.46
CA SER A 299 -5.73 9.09 18.63
C SER A 299 -7.05 9.87 18.67
N ASP A 300 -8.12 9.11 18.84
CA ASP A 300 -9.41 9.52 19.40
C ASP A 300 -10.42 10.30 18.54
N SER A 301 -11.66 9.86 18.75
CA SER A 301 -12.92 10.36 18.24
C SER A 301 -13.11 11.86 18.53
N SER A 302 -13.54 12.60 17.50
CA SER A 302 -13.78 14.06 17.48
C SER A 302 -12.54 14.89 17.10
N GLY A 303 -12.46 15.26 15.82
CA GLY A 303 -11.40 16.13 15.31
C GLY A 303 -11.68 16.60 13.89
N CYS A 304 -12.49 17.66 13.76
CA CYS A 304 -12.50 18.50 12.57
C CYS A 304 -11.09 19.07 12.34
N ILE A 305 -10.60 18.98 11.10
CA ILE A 305 -9.24 19.34 10.72
C ILE A 305 -9.03 20.86 10.91
N ASN A 306 -8.12 21.23 11.82
CA ASN A 306 -7.58 22.58 11.90
C ASN A 306 -6.47 22.74 10.85
N SER A 307 -6.77 23.51 9.81
CA SER A 307 -5.87 24.32 8.99
C SER A 307 -4.50 23.74 8.59
N LEU A 308 -4.37 23.38 7.30
CA LEU A 308 -3.07 23.31 6.61
C LEU A 308 -2.25 24.56 6.95
N ASP A 309 -1.00 24.41 7.44
CA ASP A 309 -0.12 25.56 7.68
C ASP A 309 -0.12 26.44 6.42
N PRO A 310 -0.63 27.69 6.49
CA PRO A 310 -0.82 28.54 5.31
C PRO A 310 0.49 28.76 4.54
N ARG A 311 1.65 28.59 5.19
CA ARG A 311 2.97 28.68 4.55
C ARG A 311 3.28 27.49 3.62
N THR A 312 2.63 26.35 3.81
CA THR A 312 2.84 25.12 3.01
C THR A 312 1.90 25.03 1.80
N GLN A 313 0.81 25.80 1.79
CA GLN A 313 -0.18 25.80 0.72
C GLN A 313 0.39 26.16 -0.66
N PRO A 314 1.28 27.19 -0.81
CA PRO A 314 1.85 27.53 -2.11
C PRO A 314 2.72 26.40 -2.68
N ALA A 315 3.50 25.72 -1.83
CA ALA A 315 4.35 24.59 -2.25
C ALA A 315 3.50 23.38 -2.67
N LEU A 316 2.44 23.07 -1.93
CA LEU A 316 1.49 22.01 -2.27
C LEU A 316 0.75 22.33 -3.58
N ALA A 317 0.26 23.56 -3.74
CA ALA A 317 -0.40 24.02 -4.95
C ALA A 317 0.54 23.94 -6.16
N GLN A 318 1.80 24.36 -6.00
CA GLN A 318 2.82 24.27 -7.05
C GLN A 318 3.11 22.82 -7.43
N ALA A 319 3.25 21.92 -6.46
CA ALA A 319 3.48 20.50 -6.71
C ALA A 319 2.30 19.85 -7.45
N ILE A 320 1.06 20.16 -7.04
CA ILE A 320 -0.16 19.69 -7.70
C ILE A 320 -0.24 20.24 -9.13
N ALA A 321 0.04 21.54 -9.32
CA ALA A 321 0.06 22.16 -10.64
C ALA A 321 1.09 21.49 -11.56
N GLN A 322 2.28 21.19 -11.06
CA GLN A 322 3.31 20.44 -11.80
C GLN A 322 2.83 19.03 -12.18
N ILE A 323 2.18 18.30 -11.26
CA ILE A 323 1.64 16.97 -11.54
C ILE A 323 0.58 17.05 -12.64
N LEU A 324 -0.34 18.01 -12.58
CA LEU A 324 -1.41 18.20 -13.56
C LEU A 324 -0.88 18.65 -14.93
N ALA A 325 0.21 19.42 -14.95
CA ALA A 325 0.84 19.89 -16.18
C ALA A 325 1.77 18.85 -16.83
N THR A 326 2.21 17.83 -16.08
CA THR A 326 3.15 16.82 -16.59
C THR A 326 2.43 15.81 -17.48
N ILE A 327 2.88 15.70 -18.73
CA ILE A 327 2.34 14.72 -19.69
C ILE A 327 2.80 13.31 -19.28
N PRO A 328 1.86 12.36 -19.04
CA PRO A 328 2.23 10.99 -18.71
C PRO A 328 2.92 10.32 -19.89
N SER A 329 3.97 9.53 -19.64
CA SER A 329 4.68 8.79 -20.69
C SER A 329 3.78 7.80 -21.46
N VAL A 330 2.67 7.37 -20.86
CA VAL A 330 1.66 6.52 -21.50
C VAL A 330 0.96 7.24 -22.66
N CYS A 331 0.87 8.57 -22.61
CA CYS A 331 0.30 9.42 -23.66
C CYS A 331 1.28 9.69 -24.82
N LEU A 332 2.56 9.28 -24.69
CA LEU A 332 3.60 9.51 -25.69
C LEU A 332 3.77 8.33 -26.67
N ASN A 333 3.07 7.22 -26.47
CA ASN A 333 3.11 6.07 -27.38
C ASN A 333 2.36 6.40 -28.69
N LYS A 334 2.92 5.98 -29.83
CA LYS A 334 2.40 6.30 -31.18
C LYS A 334 0.90 5.96 -31.30
N PRO A 335 0.08 6.87 -31.86
CA PRO A 335 -1.33 6.60 -32.09
C PRO A 335 -1.49 5.43 -33.07
N SER A 336 -2.41 4.51 -32.76
CA SER A 336 -2.98 3.62 -33.77
C SER A 336 -3.67 4.49 -34.82
N SER A 337 -3.48 4.16 -36.09
CA SER A 337 -3.80 4.96 -37.29
C SER A 337 -5.29 5.30 -37.51
N SER A 338 -6.15 5.15 -36.51
CA SER A 338 -7.60 5.33 -36.59
C SER A 338 -8.15 6.46 -35.70
N ASP A 339 -7.34 7.13 -34.88
CA ASP A 339 -7.79 8.18 -33.96
C ASP A 339 -7.38 9.58 -34.45
N THR A 340 -8.37 10.45 -34.70
CA THR A 340 -8.20 11.81 -35.26
C THR A 340 -7.59 12.83 -34.28
N GLU A 341 -7.50 12.50 -32.99
CA GLU A 341 -7.10 13.44 -31.94
C GLU A 341 -5.91 12.88 -31.14
N SER A 342 -4.88 13.72 -30.96
CA SER A 342 -3.64 13.34 -30.27
C SER A 342 -3.92 12.85 -28.83
N PRO A 343 -3.28 11.74 -28.37
CA PRO A 343 -3.45 11.21 -27.02
C PRO A 343 -3.09 12.23 -25.92
N ILE A 344 -2.21 13.19 -26.22
CA ILE A 344 -1.84 14.29 -25.34
C ILE A 344 -3.00 15.28 -25.16
N LEU A 345 -3.67 15.65 -26.26
CA LEU A 345 -4.83 16.54 -26.22
C LEU A 345 -5.99 15.90 -25.44
N LYS A 346 -6.23 14.61 -25.66
CA LYS A 346 -7.24 13.84 -24.91
C LYS A 346 -6.97 13.86 -23.40
N TYR A 347 -5.71 13.72 -22.99
CA TYR A 347 -5.32 13.78 -21.57
C TYR A 347 -5.59 15.17 -20.97
N HIS A 348 -5.06 16.23 -21.59
CA HIS A 348 -5.23 17.59 -21.05
C HIS A 348 -6.69 18.03 -21.04
N SER A 349 -7.46 17.69 -22.07
CA SER A 349 -8.91 17.93 -22.13
C SER A 349 -9.62 17.25 -20.96
N SER A 350 -9.30 15.98 -20.67
CA SER A 350 -9.87 15.27 -19.53
C SER A 350 -9.51 15.90 -18.18
N ILE A 351 -8.25 16.32 -17.98
CA ILE A 351 -7.82 16.97 -16.74
C ILE A 351 -8.51 18.33 -16.58
N ALA A 352 -8.61 19.12 -17.65
CA ALA A 352 -9.29 20.42 -17.65
C ALA A 352 -10.78 20.28 -17.30
N GLU A 353 -11.48 19.30 -17.88
CA GLU A 353 -12.89 19.03 -17.57
C GLU A 353 -13.09 18.67 -16.08
N GLN A 354 -12.19 17.86 -15.53
CA GLN A 354 -12.21 17.50 -14.11
C GLN A 354 -11.97 18.72 -13.20
N LEU A 355 -11.03 19.61 -13.55
CA LEU A 355 -10.75 20.85 -12.81
C LEU A 355 -11.95 21.79 -12.81
N ILE A 356 -12.57 22.01 -13.97
CA ILE A 356 -13.79 22.83 -14.11
C ILE A 356 -14.90 22.28 -13.22
N ARG A 357 -15.06 20.94 -13.19
CA ARG A 357 -16.06 20.29 -12.33
C ARG A 357 -15.77 20.52 -10.85
N CYS A 358 -14.51 20.41 -10.42
CA CYS A 358 -14.12 20.72 -9.05
C CYS A 358 -14.42 22.18 -8.68
N ALA A 359 -14.16 23.13 -9.58
CA ALA A 359 -14.45 24.55 -9.36
C ALA A 359 -15.95 24.84 -9.29
N ARG A 360 -16.76 24.23 -10.15
CA ARG A 360 -18.23 24.42 -10.16
C ARG A 360 -18.91 23.92 -8.89
N ILE A 361 -18.42 22.82 -8.29
CA ILE A 361 -18.94 22.31 -7.02
C ILE A 361 -18.76 23.34 -5.90
N ARG A 362 -17.68 24.14 -5.92
CA ARG A 362 -17.43 25.19 -4.93
C ARG A 362 -18.39 26.38 -5.08
N ILE A 363 -18.63 26.81 -6.32
CA ILE A 363 -19.55 27.93 -6.63
C ILE A 363 -21.00 27.62 -6.21
N MET A 364 -21.42 26.35 -6.22
CA MET A 364 -22.77 25.96 -5.76
C MET A 364 -22.92 25.85 -4.23
N VAL A 365 -21.83 25.78 -3.46
CA VAL A 365 -21.86 25.71 -1.99
C VAL A 365 -21.77 27.10 -1.34
N ASP A 366 -21.22 28.09 -2.05
CA ASP A 366 -21.11 29.48 -1.60
C ASP A 366 -22.36 30.42 -1.71
N PRO A 367 -23.58 30.03 -2.18
CA PRO A 367 -24.70 30.98 -2.23
C PRO A 367 -25.43 31.22 -0.90
N PHE A 368 -25.06 30.58 0.21
CA PHE A 368 -25.80 30.67 1.49
C PHE A 368 -25.20 31.57 2.57
N MET A 369 -24.06 32.24 2.33
CA MET A 369 -23.39 33.10 3.33
C MET A 369 -23.39 34.60 2.98
N SER A 370 -24.35 35.09 2.19
CA SER A 370 -24.45 36.52 1.87
C SER A 370 -25.88 37.07 1.98
N LYS A 371 -26.56 36.87 3.11
CA LYS A 371 -27.71 37.70 3.52
C LYS A 371 -27.83 37.77 5.04
N GLN A 372 -27.09 38.66 5.66
CA GLN A 372 -27.52 39.37 6.87
C GLN A 372 -26.65 40.61 7.01
N ASP A 373 -27.16 41.73 6.51
CA ASP A 373 -26.86 43.07 7.01
C ASP A 373 -27.90 44.02 6.38
N SER A 374 -28.99 44.22 7.10
CA SER A 374 -29.86 45.38 6.93
C SER A 374 -29.76 46.21 8.22
N PRO A 375 -29.49 47.52 8.16
CA PRO A 375 -29.39 48.34 9.36
C PRO A 375 -30.77 48.61 9.95
N PRO A 376 -30.88 48.86 11.27
CA PRO A 376 -32.15 49.20 11.90
C PRO A 376 -32.59 50.61 11.47
N GLN A 377 -33.89 50.75 11.19
CA GLN A 377 -34.58 52.05 11.17
C GLN A 377 -35.06 52.43 12.56
#